data_AF-A0A349CWJ9-F1
#
_entry.id   AF-A0A349CWJ9-F1
#
_cell.length_a   1.000
_cell.length_b   1.000
_cell.length_c   1.000
_cell.angle_alpha   90.00
_cell.angle_beta   90.00
_cell.angle_gamma   90.00
#
_symmetry.space_group_name_H-M   'P 1'
#
loop_
_entity.id
_entity.type
_entity.pdbx_description
1 polymer ?
#
loop_
_entity_poly.entity_id
_entity_poly.type
_entity_poly.pdbx_seq_one_letter_code
_entity_poly.pdbx_strand_id
1 'polypeptide(L)'
;WIDLARKLHGERPELADPANVEAIVLHTSHHTHYVIGSGANDPQKYDPTASRETLDHSIPYIFAVALQDGGWHHVDSYTPERAAREDTVALWHKVSTAEDEEWTRRYHSIDPAEKAFGGRVVITLADGSTVEDEIAVADAHPLGARPFAREDYIAKFRTLAEPVLEEAEIERFLELVQRLPELTADEVRQLSIVAKLGVLATAPAPKGLF
;
A
#
# COMPACT_ATOMS: atom_id res chain seq x y z
N TRP A 1 1.98 7.55 -0.88
CA TRP A 1 1.02 7.98 0.15
C TRP A 1 1.31 7.37 1.52
N ILE A 2 1.39 6.04 1.67
CA ILE A 2 1.73 5.41 2.96
C ILE A 2 3.03 5.96 3.56
N ASP A 3 4.13 6.00 2.82
CA ASP A 3 5.42 6.46 3.36
C ASP A 3 5.38 7.93 3.81
N LEU A 4 4.70 8.80 3.06
CA LEU A 4 4.50 10.20 3.42
C LEU A 4 3.64 10.33 4.68
N ALA A 5 2.56 9.57 4.79
CA ALA A 5 1.71 9.56 5.98
C ALA A 5 2.48 9.07 7.23
N ARG A 6 3.33 8.06 7.08
CA ARG A 6 4.19 7.54 8.16
C ARG A 6 5.25 8.55 8.60
N LYS A 7 5.85 9.27 7.65
CA LYS A 7 6.77 10.38 7.95
C LYS A 7 6.04 11.46 8.77
N LEU A 8 4.88 11.90 8.29
CA LEU A 8 4.05 12.89 8.98
C LEU A 8 3.61 12.43 10.37
N HIS A 9 3.23 11.16 10.55
CA HIS A 9 2.93 10.61 11.86
C HIS A 9 4.11 10.76 12.83
N GLY A 10 5.33 10.43 12.37
CA GLY A 10 6.53 10.51 13.20
C GLY A 10 6.95 11.95 13.54
N GLU A 11 6.79 12.87 12.60
CA GLU A 11 7.19 14.27 12.77
C GLU A 11 6.12 15.14 13.45
N ARG A 12 4.84 14.80 13.22
CA ARG A 12 3.64 15.57 13.60
C ARG A 12 2.53 14.62 14.12
N PRO A 13 2.75 13.93 15.25
CA PRO A 13 1.82 12.91 15.75
C PRO A 13 0.43 13.48 16.09
N GLU A 14 0.30 14.78 16.32
CA GLU A 14 -0.99 15.44 16.54
C GLU A 14 -1.94 15.35 15.35
N LEU A 15 -1.44 15.10 14.14
CA LEU A 15 -2.24 14.96 12.91
C LEU A 15 -3.04 13.65 12.86
N ALA A 16 -2.71 12.68 13.73
CA ALA A 16 -3.46 11.43 13.85
C ALA A 16 -4.85 11.65 14.48
N ASP A 17 -5.02 12.70 15.28
CA ASP A 17 -6.29 13.04 15.91
C ASP A 17 -7.15 13.89 14.95
N PRO A 18 -8.33 13.39 14.52
CA PRO A 18 -9.22 14.15 13.65
C PRO A 18 -9.65 15.50 14.24
N ALA A 19 -9.62 15.71 15.56
CA ALA A 19 -9.97 16.99 16.16
C ALA A 19 -9.01 18.13 15.79
N ASN A 20 -7.75 17.80 15.46
CA ASN A 20 -6.73 18.79 15.09
C ASN A 20 -6.73 19.12 13.59
N VAL A 21 -7.44 18.35 12.77
CA VAL A 21 -7.42 18.45 11.32
C VAL A 21 -8.74 19.04 10.83
N GLU A 22 -8.69 20.08 10.01
CA GLU A 22 -9.87 20.59 9.30
C GLU A 22 -10.06 19.85 7.97
N ALA A 23 -9.01 19.76 7.15
CA ALA A 23 -9.05 19.12 5.83
C ALA A 23 -7.67 18.59 5.42
N ILE A 24 -7.66 17.55 4.59
CA ILE A 24 -6.46 17.00 3.95
C ILE A 24 -6.71 16.94 2.44
N VAL A 25 -5.82 17.53 1.65
CA VAL A 25 -5.87 17.48 0.17
C VAL A 25 -4.60 16.81 -0.36
N LEU A 26 -4.78 15.73 -1.11
CA LEU A 26 -3.71 14.99 -1.76
C LEU A 26 -3.65 15.39 -3.25
N HIS A 27 -2.69 16.24 -3.59
CA HIS A 27 -2.40 16.63 -4.97
C HIS A 27 -1.59 15.52 -5.65
N THR A 28 -2.14 14.97 -6.73
CA THR A 28 -1.68 13.70 -7.30
C THR A 28 -1.90 13.63 -8.80
N SER A 29 -1.35 12.62 -9.46
CA SER A 29 -1.59 12.38 -10.89
C SER A 29 -3.05 12.02 -11.22
N HIS A 30 -3.43 12.21 -12.48
CA HIS A 30 -4.72 11.79 -13.06
C HIS A 30 -5.12 10.38 -12.65
N HIS A 31 -4.20 9.41 -12.82
CA HIS A 31 -4.47 8.01 -12.54
C HIS A 31 -4.87 7.81 -11.07
N THR A 32 -4.10 8.39 -10.14
CA THR A 32 -4.43 8.29 -8.71
C THR A 32 -5.74 9.00 -8.39
N HIS A 33 -5.98 10.20 -8.91
CA HIS A 33 -7.19 10.97 -8.61
C HIS A 33 -8.46 10.25 -9.08
N TYR A 34 -8.49 9.80 -10.34
CA TYR A 34 -9.70 9.23 -10.96
C TYR A 34 -9.88 7.72 -10.75
N VAL A 35 -8.82 6.95 -10.49
CA VAL A 35 -8.94 5.49 -10.33
C VAL A 35 -9.06 5.07 -8.88
N ILE A 36 -8.33 5.69 -7.95
CA ILE A 36 -8.27 5.28 -6.54
C ILE A 36 -8.48 6.45 -5.54
N GLY A 37 -8.69 7.66 -6.04
CA GLY A 37 -8.95 8.86 -5.25
C GLY A 37 -10.40 9.34 -5.31
N SER A 38 -10.64 10.58 -4.87
CA SER A 38 -11.96 11.21 -4.81
C SER A 38 -12.58 11.42 -6.20
N GLY A 39 -11.77 11.64 -7.23
CA GLY A 39 -12.22 11.84 -8.62
C GLY A 39 -12.91 10.62 -9.24
N ALA A 40 -12.75 9.44 -8.64
CA ALA A 40 -13.49 8.25 -9.05
C ALA A 40 -15.01 8.37 -8.82
N ASN A 41 -15.45 9.31 -7.97
CA ASN A 41 -16.85 9.51 -7.57
C ASN A 41 -17.51 8.21 -7.06
N ASP A 42 -16.72 7.33 -6.45
CA ASP A 42 -17.19 6.08 -5.87
C ASP A 42 -17.39 6.26 -4.35
N PRO A 43 -18.64 6.27 -3.85
CA PRO A 43 -18.92 6.44 -2.43
C PRO A 43 -18.38 5.29 -1.58
N GLN A 44 -18.17 4.09 -2.13
CA GLN A 44 -17.63 2.96 -1.37
C GLN A 44 -16.19 3.22 -0.90
N LYS A 45 -15.47 4.14 -1.55
CA LYS A 45 -14.13 4.59 -1.11
C LYS A 45 -14.15 5.46 0.15
N TYR A 46 -15.32 5.73 0.70
CA TYR A 46 -15.53 6.40 1.98
C TYR A 46 -16.42 5.59 2.93
N ASP A 47 -16.72 4.33 2.58
CA ASP A 47 -17.63 3.47 3.35
C ASP A 47 -16.83 2.50 4.25
N PRO A 48 -16.93 2.61 5.59
CA PRO A 48 -16.21 1.72 6.51
C PRO A 48 -16.67 0.25 6.44
N THR A 49 -17.78 -0.03 5.77
CA THR A 49 -18.28 -1.39 5.54
C THR A 49 -17.90 -1.96 4.18
N ALA A 50 -17.17 -1.20 3.36
CA ALA A 50 -16.68 -1.66 2.07
C ALA A 50 -15.72 -2.85 2.22
N SER A 51 -15.62 -3.65 1.16
CA SER A 51 -14.71 -4.79 1.17
C SER A 51 -13.25 -4.34 1.16
N ARG A 52 -12.37 -5.26 1.53
CA ARG A 52 -10.92 -5.05 1.46
C ARG A 52 -10.48 -4.62 0.06
N GLU A 53 -11.02 -5.24 -0.99
CA GLU A 53 -10.71 -4.97 -2.40
C GLU A 53 -11.17 -3.57 -2.86
N THR A 54 -12.07 -2.94 -2.11
CA THR A 54 -12.42 -1.54 -2.32
C THR A 54 -11.52 -0.62 -1.50
N LEU A 55 -11.26 -0.96 -0.24
CA LEU A 55 -10.43 -0.15 0.66
C LEU A 55 -8.96 -0.11 0.25
N ASP A 56 -8.42 -1.18 -0.35
CA ASP A 56 -7.08 -1.19 -0.95
C ASP A 56 -6.98 -0.34 -2.23
N HIS A 57 -8.12 0.14 -2.76
CA HIS A 57 -8.25 1.11 -3.84
C HIS A 57 -8.87 2.44 -3.38
N SER A 58 -8.85 2.73 -2.07
CA SER A 58 -9.20 4.04 -1.50
C SER A 58 -7.96 4.74 -0.95
N ILE A 59 -7.40 5.66 -1.73
CA ILE A 59 -6.30 6.52 -1.27
C ILE A 59 -6.65 7.34 -0.02
N PRO A 60 -7.87 7.92 0.10
CA PRO A 60 -8.29 8.58 1.33
C PRO A 60 -8.19 7.68 2.57
N TYR A 61 -8.68 6.43 2.46
CA TYR A 61 -8.59 5.45 3.54
C TYR A 61 -7.14 5.10 3.88
N ILE A 62 -6.37 4.76 2.84
CA ILE A 62 -4.97 4.35 2.98
C ILE A 62 -4.15 5.44 3.66
N PHE A 63 -4.32 6.70 3.25
CA PHE A 63 -3.61 7.81 3.84
C PHE A 63 -4.00 8.02 5.32
N ALA A 64 -5.30 8.03 5.63
CA ALA A 64 -5.79 8.24 6.99
C ALA A 64 -5.30 7.16 7.96
N VAL A 65 -5.41 5.88 7.59
CA VAL A 65 -4.95 4.76 8.45
C VAL A 65 -3.43 4.79 8.62
N ALA A 66 -2.66 5.03 7.55
CA ALA A 66 -1.21 5.13 7.65
C ALA A 66 -0.74 6.33 8.50
N LEU A 67 -1.47 7.45 8.46
CA LEU A 67 -1.20 8.63 9.27
C LEU A 67 -1.51 8.40 10.75
N GLN A 68 -2.59 7.66 11.06
CA GLN A 68 -2.94 7.35 12.43
C GLN A 68 -2.01 6.32 13.06
N ASP A 69 -1.69 5.27 12.32
CA ASP A 69 -0.98 4.11 12.88
C ASP A 69 0.55 4.26 12.77
N GLY A 70 1.06 5.22 11.98
CA GLY A 70 2.49 5.35 11.70
C GLY A 70 3.07 4.15 10.95
N GLY A 71 2.21 3.27 10.43
CA GLY A 71 2.57 2.00 9.83
C GLY A 71 1.49 1.50 8.87
N TRP A 72 1.79 0.38 8.22
CA TRP A 72 0.85 -0.30 7.33
C TRP A 72 1.05 -1.80 7.38
N HIS A 73 -0.02 -2.56 7.61
CA HIS A 73 0.01 -4.00 7.53
C HIS A 73 -1.00 -4.48 6.49
N HIS A 74 -0.55 -5.39 5.62
CA HIS A 74 -1.35 -5.85 4.48
C HIS A 74 -2.64 -6.59 4.85
N VAL A 75 -2.87 -6.94 6.12
CA VAL A 75 -4.12 -7.55 6.60
C VAL A 75 -4.77 -6.65 7.64
N ASP A 76 -4.05 -6.33 8.70
CA ASP A 76 -4.62 -5.67 9.88
C ASP A 76 -5.17 -4.27 9.57
N SER A 77 -4.51 -3.56 8.65
CA SER A 77 -4.97 -2.24 8.17
C SER A 77 -6.28 -2.29 7.38
N TYR A 78 -6.82 -3.47 7.07
CA TYR A 78 -8.09 -3.66 6.35
C TYR A 78 -9.12 -4.46 7.14
N THR A 79 -8.86 -4.77 8.41
CA THR A 79 -9.85 -5.46 9.25
C THR A 79 -11.09 -4.57 9.42
N PRO A 80 -12.31 -5.13 9.43
CA PRO A 80 -13.53 -4.36 9.66
C PRO A 80 -13.47 -3.54 10.96
N GLU A 81 -12.86 -4.11 12.01
CA GLU A 81 -12.69 -3.44 13.31
C GLU A 81 -11.77 -2.21 13.19
N ARG A 82 -10.71 -2.29 12.39
CA ARG A 82 -9.81 -1.15 12.15
C ARG A 82 -10.48 -0.08 11.29
N ALA A 83 -11.17 -0.48 10.23
CA ALA A 83 -11.83 0.44 9.29
C ALA A 83 -13.01 1.19 9.94
N ALA A 84 -13.73 0.54 10.84
CA ALA A 84 -14.93 1.08 11.49
C ALA A 84 -14.67 1.96 12.72
N ARG A 85 -13.40 2.18 13.12
CA ARG A 85 -13.08 3.09 14.23
C ARG A 85 -13.61 4.50 13.94
N GLU A 86 -14.35 5.08 14.88
CA GLU A 86 -15.00 6.38 14.70
C GLU A 86 -14.01 7.50 14.36
N ASP A 87 -12.86 7.52 15.04
CA ASP A 87 -11.79 8.50 14.78
C ASP A 87 -11.16 8.35 13.39
N THR A 88 -11.10 7.12 12.87
CA THR A 88 -10.60 6.81 11.54
C THR A 88 -11.56 7.29 10.48
N VAL A 89 -12.85 6.98 10.62
CA VAL A 89 -13.89 7.45 9.71
C VAL A 89 -13.92 8.99 9.68
N ALA A 90 -13.84 9.62 10.85
CA ALA A 90 -13.82 11.08 10.96
C ALA A 90 -12.61 11.72 10.26
N LEU A 91 -11.40 11.13 10.39
CA LEU A 91 -10.20 11.64 9.70
C LEU A 91 -10.26 11.34 8.20
N TRP A 92 -10.62 10.11 7.83
CA TRP A 92 -10.75 9.65 6.44
C TRP A 92 -11.70 10.52 5.63
N HIS A 93 -12.85 10.91 6.19
CA HIS A 93 -13.82 11.79 5.51
C HIS A 93 -13.32 13.23 5.31
N LYS A 94 -12.20 13.62 5.95
CA LYS A 94 -11.52 14.90 5.71
C LYS A 94 -10.47 14.82 4.60
N VAL A 95 -10.14 13.62 4.13
CA VAL A 95 -9.14 13.41 3.06
C VAL A 95 -9.82 13.45 1.70
N SER A 96 -9.32 14.32 0.84
CA SER A 96 -9.70 14.44 -0.56
C SER A 96 -8.47 14.36 -1.47
N THR A 97 -8.68 14.07 -2.75
CA THR A 97 -7.62 14.14 -3.76
C THR A 97 -7.96 15.18 -4.82
N ALA A 98 -6.93 15.81 -5.37
CA ALA A 98 -7.03 16.72 -6.51
C ALA A 98 -6.01 16.29 -7.57
N GLU A 99 -6.41 16.29 -8.83
CA GLU A 99 -5.44 16.17 -9.92
C GLU A 99 -4.54 17.41 -9.94
N ASP A 100 -3.26 17.18 -10.18
CA ASP A 100 -2.25 18.20 -10.41
C ASP A 100 -1.48 17.85 -11.69
N GLU A 101 -1.48 18.80 -12.64
CA GLU A 101 -0.92 18.60 -13.98
C GLU A 101 0.56 18.22 -13.96
N GLU A 102 1.34 18.74 -13.00
CA GLU A 102 2.77 18.42 -12.91
C GLU A 102 2.97 16.99 -12.42
N TRP A 103 2.17 16.53 -11.45
CA TRP A 103 2.22 15.13 -11.02
C TRP A 103 1.74 14.17 -12.13
N THR A 104 0.75 14.57 -12.94
CA THR A 104 0.34 13.82 -14.13
C THR A 104 1.47 13.75 -15.18
N ARG A 105 2.14 14.87 -15.46
CA ARG A 105 3.27 14.92 -16.39
C ARG A 105 4.40 13.98 -15.95
N ARG A 106 4.81 14.06 -14.68
CA ARG A 106 5.87 13.21 -14.11
C ARG A 106 5.50 11.73 -14.12
N TYR A 107 4.25 11.38 -13.86
CA TYR A 107 3.77 10.00 -13.92
C TYR A 107 3.96 9.37 -15.32
N HIS A 108 3.76 10.15 -16.38
CA HIS A 108 3.91 9.71 -17.76
C HIS A 108 5.32 9.87 -18.33
N SER A 109 6.26 10.50 -17.61
CA SER A 109 7.62 10.65 -18.09
C SER A 109 8.29 9.29 -18.35
N ILE A 110 9.07 9.24 -19.42
CA ILE A 110 9.95 8.10 -19.74
C ILE A 110 11.38 8.33 -19.22
N ASP A 111 11.71 9.55 -18.80
CA ASP A 111 12.98 9.85 -18.15
C ASP A 111 12.93 9.37 -16.69
N PRO A 112 13.75 8.40 -16.28
CA PRO A 112 13.78 7.91 -14.91
C PRO A 112 14.08 8.99 -13.86
N ALA A 113 14.76 10.08 -14.23
CA ALA A 113 15.07 11.18 -13.32
C ALA A 113 13.87 12.07 -13.02
N GLU A 114 12.91 12.15 -13.95
CA GLU A 114 11.68 12.95 -13.77
C GLU A 114 10.50 12.12 -13.28
N LYS A 115 10.49 10.81 -13.63
CA LYS A 115 9.38 9.91 -13.37
C LYS A 115 9.06 9.81 -11.88
N ALA A 116 7.81 10.08 -11.54
CA ALA A 116 7.34 10.08 -10.15
C ALA A 116 5.96 9.41 -10.04
N PHE A 117 5.71 8.81 -8.89
CA PHE A 117 4.47 8.09 -8.58
C PHE A 117 3.86 8.53 -7.24
N GLY A 118 4.39 9.59 -6.65
CA GLY A 118 3.88 10.17 -5.41
C GLY A 118 3.00 11.38 -5.63
N GLY A 119 3.18 12.41 -4.80
CA GLY A 119 2.32 13.58 -4.77
C GLY A 119 2.67 14.51 -3.61
N ARG A 120 1.90 15.59 -3.48
CA ARG A 120 1.99 16.59 -2.42
C ARG A 120 0.74 16.53 -1.54
N VAL A 121 0.90 16.59 -0.23
CA VAL A 121 -0.20 16.70 0.73
C VAL A 121 -0.25 18.11 1.31
N VAL A 122 -1.46 18.63 1.47
CA VAL A 122 -1.76 19.85 2.20
C VAL A 122 -2.75 19.51 3.31
N ILE A 123 -2.37 19.77 4.55
CA ILE A 123 -3.21 19.53 5.72
C ILE A 123 -3.53 20.89 6.34
N THR A 124 -4.80 21.26 6.35
CA THR A 124 -5.31 22.42 7.09
C THR A 124 -5.67 21.97 8.48
N LEU A 125 -5.11 22.61 9.50
CA LEU A 125 -5.38 22.32 10.90
C LEU A 125 -6.59 23.12 11.41
N ALA A 126 -7.19 22.65 12.50
CA ALA A 126 -8.36 23.29 13.11
C ALA A 126 -8.09 24.72 13.63
N ASP A 127 -6.82 25.10 13.81
CA ASP A 127 -6.41 26.47 14.16
C ASP A 127 -6.19 27.37 12.92
N GLY A 128 -6.41 26.84 11.71
CA GLY A 128 -6.25 27.52 10.43
C GLY A 128 -4.82 27.49 9.86
N SER A 129 -3.84 26.93 10.57
CA SER A 129 -2.49 26.75 10.04
C SER A 129 -2.41 25.59 9.04
N THR A 130 -1.34 25.54 8.24
CA THR A 130 -1.14 24.51 7.22
C THR A 130 0.15 23.73 7.41
N VAL A 131 0.09 22.44 7.10
CA VAL A 131 1.24 21.55 6.98
C VAL A 131 1.29 21.02 5.57
N GLU A 132 2.42 21.19 4.90
CA GLU A 132 2.65 20.69 3.54
C GLU A 132 3.88 19.80 3.51
N ASP A 133 3.79 18.73 2.73
CA ASP A 133 4.90 17.83 2.46
C ASP A 133 4.67 17.09 1.15
N GLU A 134 5.72 16.49 0.60
CA GLU A 134 5.61 15.74 -0.65
C GLU A 134 6.57 14.55 -0.70
N ILE A 135 6.24 13.61 -1.58
CA ILE A 135 7.11 12.48 -1.89
C ILE A 135 7.04 12.20 -3.39
N ALA A 136 8.18 12.04 -4.05
CA ALA A 136 8.21 11.76 -5.49
C ALA A 136 8.01 10.28 -5.81
N VAL A 137 8.62 9.39 -5.03
CA VAL A 137 8.57 7.93 -5.19
C VAL A 137 8.48 7.27 -3.83
N ALA A 138 7.85 6.09 -3.76
CA ALA A 138 7.80 5.32 -2.51
C ALA A 138 9.21 5.03 -1.98
N ASP A 139 9.34 4.84 -0.66
CA ASP A 139 10.62 4.60 -0.01
C ASP A 139 11.35 3.41 -0.63
N ALA A 140 10.60 2.35 -0.95
CA ALA A 140 11.07 1.10 -1.55
C ALA A 140 11.52 1.21 -3.02
N HIS A 141 11.25 2.32 -3.70
CA HIS A 141 11.66 2.52 -5.09
C HIS A 141 13.21 2.55 -5.20
N PRO A 142 13.82 2.16 -6.35
CA PRO A 142 15.27 2.27 -6.53
C PRO A 142 15.88 3.66 -6.30
N LEU A 143 15.06 4.71 -6.43
CA LEU A 143 15.42 6.12 -6.15
C LEU A 143 14.79 6.65 -4.85
N GLY A 144 14.17 5.78 -4.04
CA GLY A 144 13.52 6.13 -2.78
C GLY A 144 14.49 6.17 -1.60
N ALA A 145 13.98 6.55 -0.43
CA ALA A 145 14.79 6.68 0.77
C ALA A 145 15.28 5.34 1.35
N ARG A 146 14.57 4.23 1.06
CA ARG A 146 14.90 2.87 1.53
C ARG A 146 14.67 1.86 0.39
N PRO A 147 15.48 1.89 -0.67
CA PRO A 147 15.28 1.02 -1.84
C PRO A 147 15.21 -0.45 -1.46
N PHE A 148 14.23 -1.16 -2.01
CA PHE A 148 14.01 -2.57 -1.70
C PHE A 148 15.13 -3.43 -2.30
N ALA A 149 15.84 -4.18 -1.46
CA ALA A 149 16.97 -5.02 -1.83
C ALA A 149 16.58 -6.51 -1.85
N ARG A 150 17.53 -7.36 -2.28
CA ARG A 150 17.33 -8.81 -2.38
C ARG A 150 16.90 -9.44 -1.05
N GLU A 151 17.52 -9.02 0.04
CA GLU A 151 17.21 -9.50 1.39
C GLU A 151 15.77 -9.16 1.79
N ASP A 152 15.27 -7.99 1.41
CA ASP A 152 13.89 -7.59 1.66
C ASP A 152 12.89 -8.44 0.86
N TYR A 153 13.20 -8.78 -0.39
CA TYR A 153 12.39 -9.72 -1.18
C TYR A 153 12.35 -11.11 -0.55
N ILE A 154 13.47 -11.60 -0.04
CA ILE A 154 13.54 -12.89 0.64
C ILE A 154 12.73 -12.85 1.94
N ALA A 155 12.90 -11.81 2.75
CA ALA A 155 12.12 -11.63 3.98
C ALA A 155 10.62 -11.59 3.67
N LYS A 156 10.20 -10.79 2.69
CA LYS A 156 8.80 -10.74 2.24
C LYS A 156 8.29 -12.09 1.76
N PHE A 157 9.08 -12.85 0.99
CA PHE A 157 8.71 -14.18 0.56
C PHE A 157 8.47 -15.10 1.77
N ARG A 158 9.41 -15.15 2.72
CA ARG A 158 9.27 -15.96 3.95
C ARG A 158 8.00 -15.59 4.72
N THR A 159 7.78 -14.30 4.96
CA THR A 159 6.57 -13.81 5.67
C THR A 159 5.27 -14.24 5.00
N LEU A 160 5.21 -14.22 3.67
CA LEU A 160 4.00 -14.62 2.93
C LEU A 160 3.88 -16.15 2.78
N ALA A 161 4.99 -16.88 2.79
CA ALA A 161 5.03 -18.32 2.59
C ALA A 161 4.85 -19.12 3.89
N GLU A 162 5.34 -18.62 5.03
CA GLU A 162 5.32 -19.29 6.33
C GLU A 162 3.94 -19.87 6.71
N PRO A 163 2.79 -19.19 6.47
CA PRO A 163 1.49 -19.76 6.82
C PRO A 163 1.12 -20.99 5.99
N VAL A 164 1.67 -21.15 4.78
CA VAL A 164 1.18 -22.12 3.78
C VAL A 164 2.23 -23.12 3.26
N LEU A 165 3.53 -22.90 3.50
CA LEU A 165 4.63 -23.78 3.11
C LEU A 165 5.42 -24.27 4.33
N GLU A 166 5.90 -25.51 4.31
CA GLU A 166 6.84 -26.00 5.34
C GLU A 166 8.17 -25.22 5.24
N GLU A 167 8.84 -24.99 6.37
CA GLU A 167 10.12 -24.25 6.40
C GLU A 167 11.16 -24.87 5.45
N ALA A 168 11.24 -26.21 5.41
CA ALA A 168 12.15 -26.91 4.51
C ALA A 168 11.85 -26.64 3.02
N GLU A 169 10.58 -26.43 2.68
CA GLU A 169 10.17 -26.11 1.31
C GLU A 169 10.48 -24.65 0.95
N ILE A 170 10.33 -23.72 1.91
CA ILE A 170 10.73 -22.32 1.77
C ILE A 170 12.22 -22.24 1.45
N GLU A 171 13.06 -22.89 2.25
CA GLU A 171 14.51 -22.85 2.05
C GLU A 171 14.93 -23.56 0.75
N ARG A 172 14.37 -24.74 0.44
CA ARG A 172 14.62 -25.41 -0.85
C ARG A 172 14.31 -24.51 -2.04
N PHE A 173 13.15 -23.84 -2.04
CA PHE A 173 12.76 -22.95 -3.12
C PHE A 173 13.70 -21.75 -3.22
N LEU A 174 14.07 -21.14 -2.08
CA LEU A 174 14.97 -19.99 -2.04
C LEU A 174 16.38 -20.36 -2.53
N GLU A 175 16.93 -21.51 -2.15
CA GLU A 175 18.23 -21.99 -2.64
C GLU A 175 18.21 -22.18 -4.16
N LEU A 176 17.11 -22.73 -4.70
CA LEU A 176 16.96 -22.99 -6.12
C LEU A 176 16.78 -21.70 -6.95
N VAL A 177 15.82 -20.85 -6.59
CA VAL A 177 15.47 -19.65 -7.38
C VAL A 177 16.58 -18.60 -7.38
N GLN A 178 17.45 -18.63 -6.37
CA GLN A 178 18.60 -17.73 -6.30
C GLN A 178 19.70 -18.04 -7.32
N ARG A 179 19.69 -19.25 -7.90
CA ARG A 179 20.64 -19.70 -8.94
C ARG A 179 20.00 -19.75 -10.33
N LEU A 180 18.94 -18.98 -10.58
CA LEU A 180 18.12 -19.07 -11.79
C LEU A 180 18.92 -19.15 -13.12
N PRO A 181 19.98 -18.34 -13.35
CA PRO A 181 20.76 -18.42 -14.60
C PRO A 181 21.59 -19.71 -14.75
N GLU A 182 21.81 -20.45 -13.67
CA GLU A 182 22.66 -21.66 -13.61
C GLU A 182 21.85 -22.96 -13.64
N LEU A 183 20.52 -22.87 -13.58
CA LEU A 183 19.67 -24.05 -13.45
C LEU A 183 19.71 -24.92 -14.70
N THR A 184 19.84 -26.22 -14.47
CA THR A 184 19.59 -27.26 -15.48
C THR A 184 18.10 -27.34 -15.83
N ALA A 185 17.77 -28.00 -16.95
CA ALA A 185 16.38 -28.25 -17.32
C ALA A 185 15.59 -29.02 -16.25
N ASP A 186 16.24 -29.89 -15.48
CA ASP A 186 15.62 -30.66 -14.39
C ASP A 186 15.41 -29.81 -13.13
N GLU A 187 16.31 -28.88 -12.84
CA GLU A 187 16.16 -27.91 -11.74
C GLU A 187 15.05 -26.89 -12.05
N VAL A 188 14.90 -26.43 -13.30
CA VAL A 188 13.80 -25.54 -13.71
C VAL A 188 12.43 -26.17 -13.43
N ARG A 189 12.30 -27.49 -13.63
CA ARG A 189 11.05 -28.24 -13.34
C ARG A 189 10.72 -28.29 -11.84
N GLN A 190 11.65 -27.91 -10.97
CA GLN A 190 11.49 -27.90 -9.51
C GLN A 190 11.20 -26.51 -8.94
N LEU A 191 10.98 -25.49 -9.80
CA LEU A 191 10.60 -24.14 -9.37
C LEU A 191 9.16 -24.03 -8.85
N SER A 192 8.36 -25.08 -8.96
CA SER A 192 7.06 -25.16 -8.27
C SER A 192 7.25 -25.37 -6.77
N ILE A 193 6.25 -24.96 -5.98
CA ILE A 193 6.22 -25.09 -4.52
C ILE A 193 5.25 -26.17 -4.06
N VAL A 194 5.54 -26.78 -2.92
CA VAL A 194 4.68 -27.78 -2.26
C VAL A 194 4.03 -27.18 -1.01
N ALA A 195 2.71 -26.99 -1.03
CA ALA A 195 1.98 -26.49 0.13
C ALA A 195 1.98 -27.48 1.30
N LYS A 196 1.88 -26.96 2.54
CA LYS A 196 1.68 -27.78 3.74
C LYS A 196 0.47 -28.69 3.57
N LEU A 197 0.54 -29.87 4.19
CA LEU A 197 -0.57 -30.83 4.17
C LEU A 197 -1.84 -30.16 4.72
N GLY A 198 -2.96 -30.33 4.01
CA GLY A 198 -4.27 -29.82 4.44
C GLY A 198 -4.59 -28.39 3.98
N VAL A 199 -3.61 -27.55 3.60
CA VAL A 199 -3.86 -26.19 3.11
C VAL A 199 -4.79 -26.19 1.90
N LEU A 200 -4.52 -27.08 0.94
CA LEU A 200 -5.35 -27.25 -0.25
C LEU A 200 -6.68 -27.95 0.04
N ALA A 201 -6.76 -28.76 1.10
CA ALA A 201 -8.01 -29.43 1.49
C ALA A 201 -9.01 -28.46 2.14
N THR A 202 -8.51 -27.37 2.74
CA THR A 202 -9.34 -26.30 3.33
C THR A 202 -9.74 -25.23 2.32
N ALA A 203 -9.13 -25.21 1.13
CA ALA A 203 -9.50 -24.28 0.09
C ALA A 203 -10.89 -24.67 -0.47
N PRO A 204 -11.88 -23.75 -0.51
CA PRO A 204 -13.13 -24.04 -1.21
C PRO A 204 -12.80 -24.42 -2.65
N ALA A 205 -13.41 -25.50 -3.13
CA ALA A 205 -13.28 -25.89 -4.53
C ALA A 205 -13.56 -24.65 -5.39
N PRO A 206 -12.75 -24.36 -6.42
CA PRO A 206 -12.98 -23.21 -7.27
C PRO A 206 -14.42 -23.33 -7.79
N LYS A 207 -15.24 -22.30 -7.52
CA LYS A 207 -16.56 -22.14 -8.14
C LYS A 207 -16.32 -21.74 -9.59
N GLY A 208 -15.79 -22.66 -10.38
CA GLY A 208 -15.66 -22.49 -11.81
C GLY A 208 -17.03 -22.34 -12.44
N LEU A 209 -17.07 -21.67 -13.59
CA LEU A 209 -18.19 -21.74 -14.52
C LEU A 209 -18.10 -23.08 -15.28
N PHE A 210 -18.60 -24.17 -14.67
CA PHE A 210 -18.99 -25.40 -15.36
C PHE A 210 -20.31 -25.89 -14.79
#